data_AF-A0A3M0XJQ1-F1
#
_entry.id   AF-A0A3M0XJQ1-F1
#
_cell.length_a   1.000
_cell.length_b   1.000
_cell.length_c   1.000
_cell.angle_alpha   90.00
_cell.angle_beta   90.00
_cell.angle_gamma   90.00
#
_symmetry.space_group_name_H-M   'P 1'
#
loop_
_entity.id
_entity.type
_entity.pdbx_description
1 polymer ?
#
loop_
_entity_poly.entity_id
_entity_poly.type
_entity_poly.pdbx_seq_one_letter_code
_entity_poly.pdbx_strand_id
1 'polypeptide(L)'
;MPNGIRHYTKLEHHLVLLAWLNRLFGYKSNKALLADCKEVDEGFAFDGHSHLYHHLLARGSQIKISKEDLARYDENIREHLARINRPRPQPITLRYFQHLVALYT
;
A
#
# COMPACT_ATOMS: atom_id res chain seq x y z
N MET A 1 3.76 31.74 35.10
CA MET A 1 4.12 30.38 34.62
C MET A 1 3.25 30.10 33.40
N PRO A 2 3.78 29.93 32.18
CA PRO A 2 2.94 29.58 31.06
C PRO A 2 2.56 28.10 31.18
N ASN A 3 1.25 27.82 31.23
CA ASN A 3 0.68 26.49 31.13
C ASN A 3 1.17 25.84 29.83
N GLY A 4 2.13 24.93 29.92
CA GLY A 4 2.59 24.12 28.81
C GLY A 4 1.51 23.12 28.41
N ILE A 5 0.51 23.56 27.65
CA ILE A 5 -0.45 22.66 27.02
C ILE A 5 0.33 21.87 25.98
N ARG A 6 0.72 20.65 26.33
CA ARG A 6 1.34 19.70 25.41
C ARG A 6 0.29 19.32 24.37
N HIS A 7 0.33 19.96 23.21
CA HIS A 7 -0.56 19.61 22.11
C HIS A 7 -0.36 18.13 21.75
N TYR A 8 -1.44 17.35 21.84
CA TYR A 8 -1.43 15.95 21.46
C TYR A 8 -1.22 15.83 19.96
N THR A 9 -0.06 15.30 19.57
CA THR A 9 0.23 14.97 18.18
C THR A 9 -0.06 13.49 17.97
N LYS A 10 -0.89 13.17 16.97
CA LYS A 10 -1.19 11.78 16.60
C LYS A 10 0.08 11.08 16.13
N LEU A 11 0.20 9.78 16.45
CA LEU A 11 1.34 8.96 16.03
C LEU A 11 1.61 9.04 14.52
N GLU A 12 0.57 9.06 13.69
CA GLU A 12 0.68 9.15 12.23
C GLU A 12 1.47 10.38 11.73
N HIS A 13 1.51 11.47 12.51
CA HIS A 13 2.30 12.67 12.18
C HIS A 13 3.78 12.54 12.50
N HIS A 14 4.16 11.53 13.31
CA HIS A 14 5.56 11.21 13.60
C HIS A 14 6.13 10.18 12.62
N LEU A 15 5.29 9.50 11.82
CA LEU A 15 5.70 8.48 10.87
C LEU A 15 6.14 9.10 9.54
N VAL A 16 7.27 9.80 9.55
CA VAL A 16 7.81 10.53 8.38
C VAL A 16 8.05 9.60 7.19
N LEU A 17 8.55 8.39 7.42
CA LEU A 17 8.77 7.41 6.35
C LEU A 17 7.44 6.98 5.69
N LEU A 18 6.42 6.68 6.49
CA LEU A 18 5.08 6.37 5.98
C LEU A 18 4.51 7.55 5.17
N ALA A 19 4.66 8.78 5.67
CA ALA A 19 4.22 9.97 4.95
C ALA A 19 4.95 10.15 3.61
N TRP A 20 6.26 9.84 3.56
CA TRP A 20 7.03 9.85 2.32
C TRP A 20 6.58 8.76 1.35
N LEU A 21 6.41 7.51 1.81
CA LEU A 21 5.91 6.40 1.00
C LEU A 21 4.54 6.73 0.40
N ASN A 22 3.60 7.23 1.21
CA ASN A 22 2.27 7.63 0.73
C ASN A 22 2.34 8.71 -0.36
N ARG A 23 3.29 9.65 -0.26
CA ARG A 23 3.51 10.68 -1.29
C ARG A 23 4.06 10.11 -2.59
N LEU A 24 4.75 8.98 -2.59
CA LEU A 24 5.18 8.29 -3.81
C LEU A 24 4.00 7.77 -4.61
N PHE A 25 2.93 7.35 -3.93
CA PHE A 25 1.66 6.93 -4.57
C PHE A 25 0.69 8.11 -4.83
N GLY A 26 1.13 9.34 -4.56
CA GLY A 26 0.34 10.55 -4.81
C GLY A 26 -0.67 10.90 -3.71
N TYR A 27 -0.56 10.31 -2.51
CA TYR A 27 -1.46 10.60 -1.40
C TYR A 27 -0.90 11.64 -0.44
N LYS A 28 -1.79 12.49 0.09
CA LYS A 28 -1.45 13.55 1.06
C LYS A 28 -1.39 13.04 2.50
N SER A 29 -2.06 11.92 2.80
CA SER A 29 -2.12 11.34 4.14
C SER A 29 -2.38 9.84 4.10
N ASN A 30 -2.05 9.14 5.19
CA ASN A 30 -2.34 7.71 5.33
C ASN A 30 -3.85 7.43 5.27
N LYS A 31 -4.66 8.29 5.91
CA LYS A 31 -6.12 8.19 5.85
C LYS A 31 -6.65 8.27 4.41
N ALA A 32 -6.09 9.15 3.59
CA ALA A 32 -6.52 9.29 2.20
C ALA A 32 -6.20 8.03 1.37
N LEU A 33 -4.98 7.48 1.52
CA LEU A 33 -4.59 6.22 0.90
C LEU A 33 -5.52 5.07 1.32
N LEU A 34 -5.69 4.86 2.63
CA LEU A 34 -6.49 3.75 3.14
C LEU A 34 -7.95 3.84 2.73
N ALA A 35 -8.53 5.05 2.67
CA ALA A 35 -9.91 5.25 2.24
C ALA A 35 -10.08 4.95 0.73
N ASP A 36 -9.11 5.36 -0.08
CA ASP A 36 -9.14 5.17 -1.54
C ASP A 36 -8.94 3.71 -1.93
N CYS A 37 -8.08 2.97 -1.21
CA CYS A 37 -7.81 1.56 -1.50
C CYS A 37 -8.80 0.57 -0.85
N LYS A 38 -9.68 1.03 0.04
CA LYS A 38 -10.53 0.14 0.87
C LYS A 38 -11.48 -0.74 0.06
N GLU A 39 -11.99 -0.21 -1.05
CA GLU A 39 -12.99 -0.87 -1.90
C GLU A 39 -12.36 -1.52 -3.14
N VAL A 40 -11.03 -1.57 -3.21
CA VAL A 40 -10.32 -2.26 -4.29
C VAL A 40 -10.44 -3.76 -4.07
N ASP A 41 -10.77 -4.49 -5.13
CA ASP A 41 -10.88 -5.96 -5.10
C ASP A 41 -9.58 -6.60 -4.59
N GLU A 42 -9.72 -7.75 -3.93
CA GLU A 42 -8.58 -8.52 -3.42
C GLU A 42 -8.07 -9.52 -4.47
N GLY A 43 -6.77 -9.82 -4.45
CA GLY A 43 -6.17 -10.80 -5.35
C GLY A 43 -5.62 -10.20 -6.65
N PHE A 44 -5.55 -11.04 -7.69
CA PHE A 44 -4.87 -10.75 -8.95
C PHE A 44 -5.84 -10.81 -10.13
N ALA A 45 -5.71 -9.85 -11.04
CA ALA A 45 -6.43 -9.81 -12.29
C ALA A 45 -5.87 -10.85 -13.29
N PHE A 46 -6.53 -10.98 -14.45
CA PHE A 46 -6.17 -11.97 -15.47
C PHE A 46 -4.77 -11.78 -16.06
N ASP A 47 -4.21 -10.58 -15.97
CA ASP A 47 -2.86 -10.25 -16.47
C ASP A 47 -1.75 -10.57 -15.46
N GLY A 48 -2.12 -11.13 -14.30
CA GLY A 48 -1.19 -11.53 -13.24
C GLY A 48 -0.81 -10.40 -12.29
N HIS A 49 -1.29 -9.17 -12.49
CA HIS A 49 -1.09 -8.07 -11.57
C HIS A 49 -2.22 -7.95 -10.54
N SER A 50 -1.92 -7.44 -9.36
CA SER A 50 -2.95 -7.23 -8.34
C SER A 50 -3.95 -6.16 -8.76
N HIS A 51 -5.20 -6.28 -8.28
CA HIS A 51 -6.17 -5.20 -8.45
C HIS A 51 -5.68 -3.89 -7.82
N LEU A 52 -4.89 -3.98 -6.75
CA LEU A 52 -4.26 -2.83 -6.11
C LEU A 52 -3.19 -2.17 -6.99
N TYR A 53 -2.38 -2.96 -7.72
CA TYR A 53 -1.45 -2.44 -8.73
C TYR A 53 -2.19 -1.59 -9.77
N HIS A 54 -3.27 -2.14 -10.34
CA HIS A 54 -4.08 -1.44 -11.34
C HIS A 54 -4.69 -0.15 -10.81
N HIS A 55 -5.22 -0.20 -9.58
CA HIS A 55 -5.76 0.97 -8.90
C HIS A 55 -4.71 2.07 -8.68
N LEU A 56 -3.52 1.71 -8.19
CA LEU A 56 -2.43 2.65 -7.98
C LEU A 56 -1.90 3.23 -9.30
N LEU A 57 -1.79 2.41 -10.34
CA LEU A 57 -1.34 2.83 -11.66
C LEU A 57 -2.33 3.79 -12.34
N ALA A 58 -3.64 3.57 -12.15
CA ALA A 58 -4.71 4.42 -12.70
C ALA A 58 -4.65 5.87 -12.18
N ARG A 59 -3.90 6.14 -11.10
CA ARG A 59 -3.66 7.50 -10.59
C ARG A 59 -2.76 8.35 -11.51
N GLY A 60 -2.17 7.74 -12.55
CA GLY A 60 -1.48 8.45 -13.62
C GLY A 60 -0.35 9.34 -13.10
N SER A 61 -0.33 10.62 -13.48
CA SER A 61 0.74 11.57 -13.12
C SER A 61 0.91 11.84 -11.61
N GLN A 62 -0.01 11.35 -10.76
CA GLN A 62 0.11 11.45 -9.32
C GLN A 62 1.10 10.44 -8.72
N ILE A 63 1.30 9.30 -9.40
CA ILE A 63 2.29 8.31 -8.98
C ILE A 63 3.69 8.80 -9.36
N LYS A 64 4.63 8.68 -8.42
CA LYS A 64 6.02 9.12 -8.58
C LYS A 64 6.98 7.96 -8.76
N ILE A 65 6.48 6.73 -8.66
CA ILE A 65 7.22 5.50 -8.92
C ILE A 65 6.99 5.14 -10.38
N SER A 66 8.02 4.63 -11.05
CA SER A 66 7.89 4.16 -12.43
C SER A 66 6.89 3.00 -12.50
N LYS A 67 6.24 2.83 -13.65
CA LYS A 67 5.32 1.71 -13.87
C LYS A 67 6.06 0.37 -13.75
N GLU A 68 7.31 0.35 -14.22
CA GLU A 68 8.20 -0.80 -14.23
C GLU A 68 8.57 -1.23 -12.80
N ASP A 69 8.93 -0.28 -11.94
CA ASP A 69 9.23 -0.58 -10.53
C ASP A 69 7.98 -1.03 -9.79
N LEU A 70 6.84 -0.37 -10.00
CA LEU A 70 5.58 -0.77 -9.37
C LEU A 70 5.18 -2.19 -9.77
N ALA A 71 5.33 -2.53 -11.06
CA ALA A 71 5.04 -3.87 -11.57
C ALA A 71 6.00 -4.91 -10.97
N ARG A 72 7.29 -4.57 -10.86
CA ARG A 72 8.28 -5.44 -10.21
C ARG A 72 7.94 -5.70 -8.74
N TYR A 73 7.53 -4.67 -8.00
CA TYR A 73 7.16 -4.84 -6.59
C TYR A 73 5.89 -5.68 -6.44
N ASP A 74 4.88 -5.46 -7.29
CA ASP A 74 3.66 -6.26 -7.28
C ASP A 74 3.93 -7.74 -7.59
N GLU A 75 4.79 -8.01 -8.58
CA GLU A 75 5.22 -9.36 -8.94
C GLU A 75 5.96 -10.03 -7.76
N ASN A 76 6.88 -9.33 -7.11
CA ASN A 76 7.57 -9.85 -5.93
C ASN A 76 6.59 -10.26 -4.81
N ILE A 77 5.53 -9.47 -4.60
CA ILE A 77 4.47 -9.78 -3.62
C ILE A 77 3.71 -11.04 -4.06
N ARG A 78 3.34 -11.14 -5.34
CA ARG A 78 2.65 -12.31 -5.89
C ARG A 78 3.46 -13.59 -5.72
N GLU A 79 4.74 -13.59 -6.10
CA GLU A 79 5.62 -14.75 -5.94
C GLU A 79 5.77 -15.13 -4.46
N HIS A 80 5.93 -14.13 -3.60
CA HIS A 80 6.07 -14.36 -2.17
C HIS A 80 4.79 -14.96 -1.57
N LEU A 81 3.62 -14.42 -1.93
CA LEU A 81 2.33 -14.93 -1.50
C LEU A 81 2.08 -16.35 -2.03
N ALA A 82 2.45 -16.64 -3.27
CA ALA A 82 2.36 -17.98 -3.85
C ALA A 82 3.22 -18.98 -3.07
N ARG A 83 4.44 -18.60 -2.68
CA ARG A 83 5.33 -19.43 -1.85
C ARG A 83 4.74 -19.70 -0.47
N ILE A 84 4.14 -18.67 0.14
CA ILE A 84 3.40 -18.77 1.40
C ILE A 84 2.20 -19.73 1.21
N ASN A 85 1.43 -19.60 0.15
CA ASN A 85 0.24 -20.42 -0.07
C ASN A 85 0.52 -21.86 -0.45
N ARG A 86 1.69 -22.19 -1.02
CA ARG A 86 2.04 -23.55 -1.46
C ARG A 86 1.77 -24.65 -0.41
N PRO A 87 2.22 -24.55 0.85
CA PRO A 87 1.95 -25.57 1.86
C PRO A 87 0.57 -25.48 2.53
N ARG A 88 -0.27 -24.48 2.19
CA ARG A 88 -1.52 -24.22 2.92
C ARG A 88 -2.69 -25.00 2.30
N PRO A 89 -3.50 -25.72 3.11
CA PRO A 89 -4.74 -26.33 2.63
C PRO A 89 -5.76 -25.31 2.13
N GLN A 90 -5.77 -24.12 2.74
CA GLN A 90 -6.58 -22.97 2.33
C GLN A 90 -5.65 -21.79 2.01
N PRO A 91 -5.55 -21.38 0.73
CA PRO A 91 -4.78 -20.22 0.34
C PRO A 91 -5.29 -18.95 1.03
N ILE A 92 -4.37 -18.06 1.40
CA ILE A 92 -4.70 -16.71 1.87
C ILE A 92 -4.68 -15.72 0.71
N THR A 93 -5.60 -14.76 0.76
CA THR A 93 -5.60 -13.57 -0.10
C THR A 93 -5.25 -12.36 0.76
N LEU A 94 -4.42 -11.46 0.21
CA LEU A 94 -4.07 -10.22 0.90
C LEU A 94 -5.19 -9.20 0.72
N ARG A 95 -5.62 -8.61 1.83
CA ARG A 95 -6.48 -7.43 1.82
C ARG A 95 -5.66 -6.19 1.42
N TYR A 96 -6.33 -5.14 0.94
CA TYR A 96 -5.68 -3.92 0.47
C TYR A 96 -4.59 -3.39 1.43
N PHE A 97 -4.85 -3.34 2.74
CA PHE A 97 -3.88 -2.86 3.73
C PHE A 97 -2.69 -3.81 3.94
N GLN A 98 -2.88 -5.12 3.76
CA GLN A 98 -1.79 -6.10 3.86
C GLN A 98 -0.89 -6.02 2.62
N HIS A 99 -1.50 -5.84 1.45
CA HIS A 99 -0.76 -5.64 0.19
C HIS A 99 0.01 -4.30 0.21
N LEU A 100 -0.57 -3.22 0.75
CA LEU A 100 0.14 -1.96 0.99
C LEU A 100 1.33 -2.12 1.94
N VAL A 101 1.18 -2.90 3.02
CA VAL A 101 2.32 -3.18 3.92
C VAL A 101 3.43 -3.91 3.19
N ALA A 102 3.11 -4.88 2.33
CA ALA A 102 4.11 -5.62 1.55
C ALA A 102 4.83 -4.74 0.51
N LEU A 103 4.21 -3.66 0.02
CA LEU A 103 4.88 -2.66 -0.84
C LEU A 103 5.88 -1.77 -0.08
N TYR A 104 5.84 -1.74 1.26
CA TYR A 104 6.68 -0.86 2.08
C TYR A 104 7.90 -1.56 2.68
N THR A 105 8.05 -2.86 2.43
CA THR A 105 9.13 -3.72 2.94
C THR A 105 10.07 -4.12 1.83
#